data_AF-A0A0G2HUC9-F1
#
_entry.id   AF-A0A0G2HUC9-F1
#
_cell.length_a   1.000
_cell.length_b   1.000
_cell.length_c   1.000
_cell.angle_alpha   90.00
_cell.angle_beta   90.00
_cell.angle_gamma   90.00
#
_symmetry.space_group_name_H-M   'P 1'
#
loop_
_entity.id
_entity.type
_entity.pdbx_description
1 polymer ?
#
loop_
_entity_poly.entity_id
_entity_poly.type
_entity_poly.pdbx_seq_one_letter_code
_entity_poly.pdbx_strand_id
1 'polypeptide(L)'
;MCNRGQAEQLDTEKANLADQTALTKALEKRIQSLREGIESRTAMSPNQVTRERILELKKDIKATDADTSKLLKALKKFIDERLASMLAAEQSGGPVAGDMMEIDPDDLEAGFSSRGKRKKSKPDAVTDKRQRRIDDMFDGGQERGGRDGDESDKRAAARAEMQRLTEELMNRLMDSGGSNSDAYVNVSDESAAVRLLVRSKVAEFHPRDSKRLRLVDFGREIDD
;
A
#
# COMPACT_ATOMS: atom_id res chain seq x y z
N MET A 1 -30.40 15.42 58.19
CA MET A 1 -29.56 15.13 57.01
C MET A 1 -30.37 14.63 55.79
N CYS A 2 -31.69 14.81 55.72
CA CYS A 2 -32.55 14.17 54.70
C CYS A 2 -32.76 14.99 53.40
N ASN A 3 -32.41 16.28 53.36
CA ASN A 3 -32.70 17.16 52.21
C ASN A 3 -31.68 17.08 51.06
N ARG A 4 -30.46 16.60 51.31
CA ARG A 4 -29.38 16.63 50.30
C ARG A 4 -29.52 15.52 49.26
N GLY A 5 -29.90 14.31 49.68
CA GLY A 5 -30.14 13.18 48.78
C GLY A 5 -31.40 13.36 47.90
N GLN A 6 -32.41 14.10 48.38
CA GLN A 6 -33.59 14.43 47.58
C GLN A 6 -33.28 15.42 46.46
N ALA A 7 -32.39 16.39 46.70
CA ALA A 7 -31.95 17.32 45.67
C ALA A 7 -31.14 16.62 44.57
N GLU A 8 -30.23 15.71 44.95
CA GLU A 8 -29.45 14.91 43.99
C GLU A 8 -30.35 14.00 43.15
N GLN A 9 -31.36 13.35 43.76
CA GLN A 9 -32.35 12.56 43.02
C GLN A 9 -33.14 13.42 42.03
N LEU A 10 -33.61 14.60 42.44
CA LEU A 10 -34.34 15.52 41.55
C LEU A 10 -33.47 16.01 40.39
N ASP A 11 -32.18 16.23 40.60
CA ASP A 11 -31.28 16.65 39.52
C ASP A 11 -31.01 15.52 38.53
N THR A 12 -30.89 14.27 39.00
CA THR A 12 -30.77 13.11 38.10
C THR A 12 -32.05 12.85 37.30
N GLU A 13 -33.23 12.99 37.92
CA GLU A 13 -34.50 12.84 37.21
C GLU A 13 -34.72 13.94 36.17
N LYS A 14 -34.32 15.18 36.47
CA LYS A 14 -34.35 16.29 35.49
C LYS A 14 -33.41 16.04 34.32
N ALA A 15 -32.20 15.53 34.56
CA ALA A 15 -31.26 15.18 33.50
C ALA A 15 -31.82 14.06 32.61
N ASN A 16 -32.38 13.01 33.22
CA ASN A 16 -33.04 11.92 32.49
C ASN A 16 -34.25 12.41 31.68
N LEU A 17 -35.06 13.32 32.22
CA LEU A 17 -36.18 13.93 31.50
C LEU A 17 -35.68 14.76 30.31
N ALA A 18 -34.61 15.54 30.50
CA ALA A 18 -34.01 16.34 29.43
C ALA A 18 -33.48 15.45 28.30
N ASP A 19 -32.80 14.34 28.63
CA ASP A 19 -32.32 13.38 27.64
C ASP A 19 -33.47 12.67 26.92
N GLN A 20 -34.51 12.26 27.64
CA GLN A 20 -35.70 11.65 27.04
C GLN A 20 -36.39 12.61 26.08
N THR A 21 -36.54 13.88 26.45
CA THR A 21 -37.16 14.91 25.58
C THR A 21 -36.30 15.24 24.36
N ALA A 22 -34.97 15.24 24.51
CA ALA A 22 -34.06 15.40 23.38
C ALA A 22 -34.15 14.21 22.42
N LEU A 23 -34.23 12.98 22.97
CA LEU A 23 -34.35 11.75 22.18
C LEU A 23 -35.69 11.68 21.44
N THR A 24 -36.81 11.99 22.11
CA THR A 24 -38.13 12.02 21.45
C THR A 24 -38.16 13.04 20.32
N LYS A 25 -37.63 14.25 20.55
CA LYS A 25 -37.55 15.28 19.51
C LYS A 25 -36.67 14.86 18.33
N ALA A 26 -35.54 14.18 18.58
CA ALA A 26 -34.68 13.65 17.52
C ALA A 26 -35.40 12.55 16.71
N LEU A 27 -36.14 11.67 17.39
CA LEU A 27 -36.92 10.62 16.75
C LEU A 27 -38.08 11.18 15.92
N GLU A 28 -38.84 12.14 16.45
CA GLU A 28 -39.90 12.84 15.72
C GLU A 28 -39.37 13.50 14.46
N LYS A 29 -38.24 14.22 14.55
CA LYS A 29 -37.57 14.82 13.40
C LYS A 29 -37.17 13.77 12.35
N ARG A 30 -36.69 12.60 12.78
CA ARG A 30 -36.34 11.51 11.87
C ARG A 30 -37.57 10.88 11.22
N ILE A 31 -38.65 10.66 11.97
CA ILE A 31 -39.92 10.15 11.44
C ILE A 31 -40.47 11.12 10.40
N GLN A 32 -40.45 12.42 10.68
CA GLN A 32 -40.92 13.44 9.75
C GLN A 32 -40.07 13.47 8.46
N SER A 33 -38.74 13.47 8.59
CA SER A 33 -37.84 13.39 7.43
C SER A 33 -38.05 12.12 6.60
N LEU A 34 -38.31 10.97 7.24
CA LEU A 34 -38.60 9.72 6.54
C LEU A 34 -39.95 9.77 5.81
N ARG A 35 -40.98 10.37 6.41
CA ARG A 35 -42.30 10.55 5.77
C ARG A 35 -42.20 11.46 4.56
N GLU A 36 -41.52 12.59 4.67
CA GLU A 36 -41.24 13.50 3.56
C GLU A 36 -40.43 12.80 2.45
N GLY A 37 -39.47 11.95 2.83
CA GLY A 37 -38.70 11.11 1.90
C GLY A 37 -39.53 10.04 1.19
N ILE A 38 -40.55 9.46 1.85
CA ILE A 38 -41.47 8.50 1.23
C ILE A 38 -42.43 9.22 0.29
N GLU A 39 -43.02 10.33 0.74
CA GLU A 39 -43.98 11.12 -0.06
C GLU A 39 -43.33 11.64 -1.34
N SER A 40 -42.11 12.21 -1.25
CA SER A 40 -41.33 12.62 -2.41
C SER A 40 -41.02 11.46 -3.37
N ARG A 41 -40.64 10.29 -2.85
CA ARG A 41 -40.41 9.09 -3.67
C ARG A 41 -41.67 8.54 -4.33
N THR A 42 -42.84 8.63 -3.68
CA THR A 42 -44.13 8.26 -4.29
C THR A 42 -44.66 9.28 -5.29
N ALA A 43 -44.28 10.56 -5.15
CA ALA A 43 -44.61 11.61 -6.12
C ALA A 43 -43.72 11.54 -7.38
N MET A 44 -42.56 10.90 -7.28
CA MET A 44 -41.66 10.68 -8.41
C MET A 44 -42.16 9.55 -9.32
N SER A 45 -42.09 9.78 -10.63
CA SER A 45 -42.30 8.74 -11.62
C SER A 45 -41.27 7.61 -11.44
N PRO A 46 -41.61 6.33 -11.72
CA PRO A 46 -40.63 5.24 -11.75
C PRO A 46 -39.40 5.54 -12.62
N ASN A 47 -39.55 6.33 -13.69
CA ASN A 47 -38.45 6.78 -14.55
C ASN A 47 -37.55 7.84 -13.89
N GLN A 48 -38.07 8.62 -12.94
CA GLN A 48 -37.28 9.57 -12.16
C GLN A 48 -36.49 8.86 -11.06
N VAL A 49 -37.11 7.90 -10.37
CA VAL A 49 -36.43 7.07 -9.36
C VAL A 49 -35.28 6.27 -9.96
N THR A 50 -35.45 5.69 -11.15
CA THR A 50 -34.36 4.97 -11.83
C THR A 50 -33.23 5.92 -12.25
N ARG A 51 -33.56 7.12 -12.75
CA ARG A 51 -32.55 8.13 -13.09
C ARG A 51 -31.77 8.60 -11.87
N GLU A 52 -32.43 8.86 -10.75
CA GLU A 52 -31.76 9.25 -9.50
C GLU A 52 -30.83 8.16 -9.01
N ARG A 53 -31.27 6.89 -9.00
CA ARG A 53 -30.40 5.76 -8.65
C ARG A 53 -29.18 5.64 -9.58
N ILE A 54 -29.37 5.83 -10.89
CA ILE A 54 -28.27 5.82 -11.85
C ILE A 54 -27.30 6.98 -11.57
N LEU A 55 -27.80 8.16 -11.21
CA LEU A 55 -26.96 9.31 -10.86
C LEU A 55 -26.19 9.07 -9.55
N GLU A 56 -26.82 8.47 -8.56
CA GLU A 56 -26.19 8.08 -7.29
C GLU A 56 -25.07 7.06 -7.54
N LEU A 57 -25.36 5.97 -8.24
CA LEU A 57 -24.35 4.98 -8.63
C LEU A 57 -23.19 5.61 -9.43
N LYS A 58 -23.50 6.53 -10.37
CA LYS A 58 -22.46 7.26 -11.11
C LYS A 58 -21.61 8.16 -10.22
N LYS A 59 -22.19 8.73 -9.15
CA LYS A 59 -21.45 9.55 -8.19
C LYS A 59 -20.54 8.67 -7.34
N ASP A 60 -21.03 7.52 -6.91
CA ASP A 60 -20.26 6.57 -6.10
C ASP A 60 -19.09 5.99 -6.90
N ILE A 61 -19.32 5.58 -8.15
CA ILE A 61 -18.26 5.16 -9.07
C ILE A 61 -17.18 6.25 -9.18
N LYS A 62 -17.57 7.52 -9.41
CA LYS A 62 -16.62 8.63 -9.51
C LYS A 62 -15.84 8.86 -8.21
N ALA A 63 -16.46 8.67 -7.05
CA ALA A 63 -15.78 8.80 -5.76
C ALA A 63 -14.73 7.70 -5.59
N THR A 64 -15.10 6.45 -5.88
CA THR A 64 -14.18 5.30 -5.85
C THR A 64 -13.04 5.46 -6.87
N ASP A 65 -13.33 5.94 -8.08
CA ASP A 65 -12.31 6.24 -9.10
C ASP A 65 -11.33 7.34 -8.64
N ALA A 66 -11.84 8.36 -7.96
CA ALA A 66 -11.00 9.42 -7.42
C ALA A 66 -10.07 8.89 -6.32
N ASP A 67 -10.58 8.06 -5.42
CA ASP A 67 -9.80 7.53 -4.30
C ASP A 67 -8.80 6.45 -4.74
N THR A 68 -9.17 5.58 -5.67
CA THR A 68 -8.24 4.66 -6.35
C THR A 68 -7.12 5.40 -7.07
N SER A 69 -7.43 6.50 -7.78
CA SER A 69 -6.39 7.30 -8.45
C SER A 69 -5.40 7.95 -7.46
N LYS A 70 -5.87 8.38 -6.28
CA LYS A 70 -5.01 8.91 -5.21
C LYS A 70 -4.13 7.81 -4.64
N LEU A 71 -4.71 6.63 -4.39
CA LEU A 71 -3.98 5.47 -3.85
C LEU A 71 -2.89 5.01 -4.82
N LEU A 72 -3.19 4.89 -6.12
CA LEU A 72 -2.21 4.51 -7.13
C LEU A 72 -1.06 5.53 -7.23
N LYS A 73 -1.35 6.83 -7.11
CA LYS A 73 -0.30 7.86 -7.05
C LYS A 73 0.58 7.74 -5.81
N ALA A 74 -0.02 7.45 -4.65
CA ALA A 74 0.72 7.24 -3.41
C ALA A 74 1.60 5.97 -3.50
N LEU A 75 1.06 4.88 -4.05
CA LEU A 75 1.81 3.64 -4.30
C LEU A 75 2.99 3.89 -5.25
N LYS A 76 2.77 4.60 -6.36
CA LYS A 76 3.84 4.97 -7.29
C LYS A 76 4.94 5.76 -6.58
N LYS A 77 4.56 6.79 -5.81
CA LYS A 77 5.51 7.59 -5.02
C LYS A 77 6.29 6.73 -4.02
N PHE A 78 5.64 5.81 -3.33
CA PHE A 78 6.30 4.88 -2.40
C PHE A 78 7.31 3.96 -3.11
N ILE A 79 6.93 3.43 -4.27
CA ILE A 79 7.84 2.61 -5.09
C ILE A 79 9.09 3.43 -5.46
N ASP A 80 8.88 4.68 -5.85
CA ASP A 80 9.95 5.56 -6.32
C ASP A 80 10.93 5.96 -5.22
N GLU A 81 10.41 6.34 -4.06
CA GLU A 81 11.19 6.92 -2.96
C GLU A 81 11.86 5.85 -2.11
N ARG A 82 11.20 4.72 -1.87
CA ARG A 82 11.64 3.72 -0.89
C ARG A 82 11.89 2.36 -1.51
N LEU A 83 10.96 1.86 -2.32
CA LEU A 83 11.04 0.46 -2.75
C LEU A 83 12.11 0.21 -3.80
N ALA A 84 12.30 1.16 -4.72
CA ALA A 84 13.23 1.02 -5.83
C ALA A 84 14.70 0.90 -5.36
N SER A 85 15.10 1.68 -4.35
CA SER A 85 16.45 1.59 -3.78
C SER A 85 16.65 0.27 -3.04
N MET A 86 15.65 -0.17 -2.26
CA MET A 86 15.71 -1.46 -1.56
C MET A 86 15.76 -2.65 -2.52
N LEU A 87 14.98 -2.63 -3.60
CA LEU A 87 14.97 -3.68 -4.61
C LEU A 87 16.28 -3.74 -5.40
N ALA A 88 16.85 -2.57 -5.76
CA ALA A 88 18.15 -2.51 -6.42
C ALA A 88 19.29 -3.04 -5.53
N ALA A 89 19.23 -2.74 -4.22
CA ALA A 89 20.16 -3.29 -3.24
C ALA A 89 20.02 -4.81 -3.15
N GLU A 90 18.81 -5.36 -3.04
CA GLU A 90 18.55 -6.80 -3.00
C GLU A 90 19.08 -7.52 -4.26
N GLN A 91 18.83 -6.97 -5.45
CA GLN A 91 19.33 -7.51 -6.71
C GLN A 91 20.86 -7.51 -6.79
N SER A 92 21.50 -6.57 -6.07
CA SER A 92 22.96 -6.47 -5.94
C SER A 92 23.53 -7.32 -4.80
N GLY A 93 22.71 -8.15 -4.12
CA GLY A 93 23.11 -9.01 -3.00
C GLY A 93 23.14 -8.30 -1.64
N GLY A 94 22.49 -7.14 -1.55
CA GLY A 94 22.26 -6.39 -0.33
C GLY A 94 21.13 -6.96 0.54
N PRO A 95 20.76 -6.25 1.63
CA PRO A 95 19.71 -6.69 2.54
C PRO A 95 18.36 -6.81 1.82
N VAL A 96 17.58 -7.81 2.21
CA VAL A 96 16.31 -8.14 1.55
C VAL A 96 15.25 -7.07 1.87
N ALA A 97 14.53 -6.60 0.86
CA ALA A 97 13.64 -5.44 0.96
C ALA A 97 12.43 -5.70 1.88
N GLY A 98 12.46 -5.22 3.13
CA GLY A 98 11.35 -5.38 4.10
C GLY A 98 11.57 -6.42 5.20
N ASP A 99 12.76 -7.01 5.32
CA ASP A 99 13.12 -7.91 6.44
C ASP A 99 13.77 -7.15 7.63
N MET A 100 14.28 -5.94 7.39
CA MET A 100 14.93 -5.12 8.41
C MET A 100 14.16 -3.82 8.61
N MET A 101 13.71 -3.56 9.84
CA MET A 101 12.87 -2.39 10.19
C MET A 101 13.59 -1.04 10.13
N GLU A 102 14.93 -1.01 10.11
CA GLU A 102 15.74 0.22 10.19
C GLU A 102 16.92 0.19 9.19
N ILE A 103 16.64 0.45 7.92
CA ILE A 103 17.67 0.79 6.94
C ILE A 103 17.37 2.21 6.42
N ASP A 104 18.26 3.15 6.72
CA ASP A 104 18.19 4.50 6.17
C ASP A 104 18.52 4.49 4.66
N PRO A 105 17.89 5.34 3.85
CA PRO A 105 18.16 5.42 2.42
C PRO A 105 19.65 5.72 2.13
N ASP A 106 20.29 6.51 3.00
CA ASP A 106 21.72 6.85 2.90
C ASP A 106 22.64 5.63 3.13
N ASP A 107 22.19 4.64 3.91
CA ASP A 107 22.91 3.38 4.14
C ASP A 107 22.77 2.41 2.95
N LEU A 108 21.73 2.56 2.12
CA LEU A 108 21.55 1.81 0.87
C LEU A 108 22.46 2.35 -0.22
N GLU A 109 22.58 3.69 -0.33
CA GLU A 109 23.49 4.38 -1.27
C GLU A 109 24.97 4.11 -0.96
N ALA A 110 25.33 3.79 0.28
CA ALA A 110 26.71 3.44 0.65
C ALA A 110 27.17 2.04 0.15
N GLY A 111 26.23 1.21 -0.31
CA GLY A 111 26.47 -0.13 -0.82
C GLY A 111 26.83 -1.17 0.25
N PHE A 112 26.39 -2.42 0.03
CA PHE A 112 26.67 -3.57 0.89
C PHE A 112 27.76 -4.44 0.30
N SER A 113 28.59 -5.08 1.14
CA SER A 113 29.50 -6.11 0.63
C SER A 113 28.70 -7.35 0.19
N SER A 114 29.28 -8.22 -0.65
CA SER A 114 28.73 -9.52 -1.08
C SER A 114 28.40 -10.52 0.04
N ARG A 115 28.48 -10.08 1.29
CA ARG A 115 28.24 -10.83 2.53
C ARG A 115 27.23 -10.12 3.45
N GLY A 116 26.46 -9.16 2.91
CA GLY A 116 25.36 -8.46 3.59
C GLY A 116 25.77 -7.47 4.69
N LYS A 117 27.06 -7.13 4.80
CA LYS A 117 27.54 -6.18 5.83
C LYS A 117 27.63 -4.75 5.28
N ARG A 118 27.16 -3.78 6.06
CA ARG A 118 27.27 -2.34 5.80
C ARG A 118 28.74 -1.96 5.57
N LYS A 119 29.06 -1.32 4.45
CA LYS A 119 30.42 -0.86 4.14
C LYS A 119 30.65 0.48 4.84
N LYS A 120 31.33 0.47 6.00
CA LYS A 120 31.71 1.72 6.68
C LYS A 120 32.66 2.53 5.77
N SER A 121 32.31 3.78 5.50
CA SER A 121 33.25 4.77 4.98
C SER A 121 34.40 4.90 5.98
N LYS A 122 35.63 4.59 5.53
CA LYS A 122 36.81 4.78 6.38
C LYS A 122 37.16 6.27 6.38
N PRO A 123 37.32 6.93 7.54
CA PRO A 123 37.98 8.22 7.60
C PRO A 123 39.47 8.03 7.31
N ASP A 124 40.06 9.04 6.66
CA ASP A 124 41.45 9.09 6.23
C ASP A 124 42.44 8.62 7.31
N ALA A 125 43.01 7.44 7.12
CA ALA A 125 44.14 6.96 7.88
C ALA A 125 45.40 7.10 7.02
N VAL A 126 46.13 8.19 7.29
CA VAL A 126 47.52 8.37 6.87
C VAL A 126 48.35 7.23 7.47
N THR A 127 48.62 6.18 6.69
CA THR A 127 49.57 5.14 7.08
C THR A 127 50.49 4.74 5.92
N ASP A 128 51.72 5.21 6.06
CA ASP A 128 53.00 4.53 5.83
C ASP A 128 53.18 3.54 4.66
N LYS A 129 54.11 3.92 3.77
CA LYS A 129 54.37 3.37 2.42
C LYS A 129 55.12 2.02 2.38
N ARG A 130 54.95 1.09 3.34
CA ARG A 130 55.80 -0.12 3.37
C ARG A 130 55.14 -1.49 3.52
N GLN A 131 53.82 -1.58 3.59
CA GLN A 131 53.15 -2.88 3.59
C GLN A 131 51.97 -2.90 2.62
N ARG A 132 52.26 -3.17 1.35
CA ARG A 132 51.22 -3.55 0.39
C ARG A 132 50.79 -4.97 0.73
N ARG A 133 49.54 -5.12 1.17
CA ARG A 133 48.92 -6.43 1.37
C ARG A 133 48.60 -7.01 0.00
N ILE A 134 48.72 -8.32 -0.10
CA ILE A 134 48.55 -9.14 -1.33
C ILE A 134 47.14 -9.01 -1.94
N ASP A 135 46.19 -8.39 -1.23
CA ASP A 135 44.86 -8.05 -1.72
C ASP A 135 44.85 -6.89 -2.74
N ASP A 136 45.90 -6.05 -2.80
CA ASP A 136 45.99 -4.91 -3.74
C ASP A 136 46.42 -5.31 -5.17
N MET A 137 46.72 -6.59 -5.43
CA MET A 137 47.09 -7.05 -6.78
C MET A 137 45.89 -7.45 -7.66
N PHE A 138 44.68 -7.52 -7.08
CA PHE A 138 43.46 -7.81 -7.84
C PHE A 138 42.61 -6.55 -8.15
N ASP A 139 42.96 -5.38 -7.61
CA ASP A 139 42.28 -4.10 -7.92
C ASP A 139 42.90 -3.43 -9.17
N GLY A 140 43.05 -4.24 -10.22
CA GLY A 140 43.49 -3.81 -11.55
C GLY A 140 42.31 -3.36 -12.38
N GLY A 141 41.85 -2.13 -12.16
CA GLY A 141 41.06 -1.39 -13.13
C GLY A 141 39.54 -1.37 -12.88
N GLN A 142 39.11 -0.46 -12.02
CA GLN A 142 37.88 0.29 -12.30
C GLN A 142 37.98 1.69 -11.73
N GLU A 143 37.96 2.62 -12.67
CA GLU A 143 37.90 4.06 -12.49
C GLU A 143 36.87 4.43 -11.40
N ARG A 144 37.34 5.17 -10.40
CA ARG A 144 36.51 5.73 -9.31
C ARG A 144 35.66 6.92 -9.80
N GLY A 145 34.99 6.79 -10.95
CA GLY A 145 34.21 7.86 -11.59
C GLY A 145 32.88 7.43 -12.21
N GLY A 146 32.45 6.16 -12.05
CA GLY A 146 31.25 5.64 -12.75
C GLY A 146 30.21 4.90 -11.89
N ARG A 147 30.31 4.91 -10.55
CA ARG A 147 29.41 4.11 -9.69
C ARG A 147 28.00 4.68 -9.53
N ASP A 148 27.83 6.00 -9.52
CA ASP A 148 26.51 6.62 -9.33
C ASP A 148 25.57 6.39 -10.53
N GLY A 149 26.12 6.26 -11.74
CA GLY A 149 25.32 5.96 -12.95
C GLY A 149 24.76 4.53 -12.92
N ASP A 150 25.59 3.55 -12.60
CA ASP A 150 25.21 2.13 -12.57
C ASP A 150 24.18 1.82 -11.46
N GLU A 151 24.24 2.52 -10.32
CA GLU A 151 23.26 2.35 -9.24
C GLU A 151 21.93 3.05 -9.54
N SER A 152 21.99 4.26 -10.13
CA SER A 152 20.79 4.98 -10.61
C SER A 152 20.05 4.16 -11.68
N ASP A 153 20.78 3.54 -12.60
CA ASP A 153 20.20 2.71 -13.67
C ASP A 153 19.54 1.44 -13.12
N LYS A 154 20.16 0.78 -12.13
CA LYS A 154 19.56 -0.38 -11.43
C LYS A 154 18.30 0.00 -10.66
N ARG A 155 18.32 1.14 -9.97
CA ARG A 155 17.13 1.68 -9.27
C ARG A 155 16.00 1.97 -10.25
N ALA A 156 16.32 2.56 -11.40
CA ALA A 156 15.34 2.85 -12.45
C ALA A 156 14.76 1.55 -13.05
N ALA A 157 15.60 0.53 -13.28
CA ALA A 157 15.17 -0.78 -13.75
C ALA A 157 14.24 -1.49 -12.74
N ALA A 158 14.63 -1.55 -11.47
CA ALA A 158 13.84 -2.17 -10.41
C ALA A 158 12.49 -1.46 -10.20
N ARG A 159 12.48 -0.12 -10.31
CA ARG A 159 11.26 0.69 -10.29
C ARG A 159 10.33 0.33 -11.45
N ALA A 160 10.86 0.35 -12.68
CA ALA A 160 10.07 0.09 -13.89
C ALA A 160 9.49 -1.33 -13.86
N GLU A 161 10.28 -2.30 -13.41
CA GLU A 161 9.86 -3.68 -13.26
C GLU A 161 8.73 -3.83 -12.22
N MET A 162 8.88 -3.26 -11.02
CA MET A 162 7.85 -3.33 -9.98
C MET A 162 6.54 -2.66 -10.42
N GLN A 163 6.62 -1.51 -11.10
CA GLN A 163 5.44 -0.81 -11.63
C GLN A 163 4.75 -1.63 -12.71
N ARG A 164 5.51 -2.13 -13.68
CA ARG A 164 5.00 -2.97 -14.76
C ARG A 164 4.33 -4.23 -14.23
N LEU A 165 4.98 -4.94 -13.32
CA LEU A 165 4.46 -6.18 -12.76
C LEU A 165 3.16 -5.94 -11.97
N THR A 166 3.12 -4.87 -11.18
CA THR A 166 1.92 -4.50 -10.41
C THR A 166 0.75 -4.16 -11.35
N GLU A 167 1.01 -3.37 -12.39
CA GLU A 167 0.01 -3.02 -13.41
C GLU A 167 -0.50 -4.26 -14.16
N GLU A 168 0.41 -5.14 -14.59
CA GLU A 168 0.05 -6.36 -15.31
C GLU A 168 -0.81 -7.30 -14.45
N LEU A 169 -0.47 -7.45 -13.16
CA LEU A 169 -1.26 -8.24 -12.21
C LEU A 169 -2.64 -7.63 -11.94
N MET A 170 -2.74 -6.31 -11.75
CA MET A 170 -4.02 -5.63 -11.54
C MET A 170 -4.92 -5.73 -12.77
N ASN A 171 -4.37 -5.49 -13.96
CA ASN A 171 -5.10 -5.61 -15.22
C ASN A 171 -5.59 -7.05 -15.44
N ARG A 172 -4.73 -8.05 -15.17
CA ARG A 172 -5.15 -9.46 -15.28
C ARG A 172 -6.25 -9.85 -14.32
N LEU A 173 -6.22 -9.33 -13.09
CA LEU A 173 -7.28 -9.58 -12.13
C LEU A 173 -8.62 -8.98 -12.62
N MET A 174 -8.60 -7.75 -13.12
CA MET A 174 -9.79 -7.09 -13.69
C MET A 174 -10.33 -7.84 -14.92
N ASP A 175 -9.45 -8.25 -15.84
CA ASP A 175 -9.84 -9.00 -17.05
C ASP A 175 -10.45 -10.37 -16.72
N SER A 176 -9.97 -11.01 -15.64
CA SER A 176 -10.45 -12.34 -15.21
C SER A 176 -11.83 -12.31 -14.53
N GLY A 177 -12.39 -11.13 -14.25
CA GLY A 177 -13.69 -10.98 -13.60
C GLY A 177 -13.80 -11.65 -12.23
N GLY A 178 -12.67 -11.80 -11.51
CA GLY A 178 -12.61 -12.48 -10.21
C GLY A 178 -12.45 -14.01 -10.29
N SER A 179 -12.23 -14.57 -11.48
CA SER A 179 -11.94 -16.01 -11.63
C SER A 179 -10.47 -16.32 -11.35
N ASN A 180 -10.23 -17.03 -10.24
CA ASN A 180 -8.90 -17.42 -9.77
C ASN A 180 -8.09 -18.32 -10.73
N SER A 181 -8.73 -18.90 -11.76
CA SER A 181 -8.06 -19.79 -12.72
C SER A 181 -7.30 -19.02 -13.80
N ASP A 182 -7.73 -17.81 -14.15
CA ASP A 182 -7.30 -17.08 -15.34
C ASP A 182 -6.55 -15.78 -15.02
N ALA A 183 -6.43 -15.44 -13.74
CA ALA A 183 -5.74 -14.26 -13.22
C ALA A 183 -4.19 -14.41 -13.12
N TYR A 184 -3.59 -15.36 -13.86
CA TYR A 184 -2.15 -15.60 -13.84
C TYR A 184 -1.41 -14.80 -14.90
N VAL A 185 -0.31 -14.19 -14.49
CA VAL A 185 0.70 -13.56 -15.34
C VAL A 185 1.92 -14.45 -15.43
N ASN A 186 2.51 -14.56 -16.62
CA ASN A 186 3.77 -15.27 -16.82
C ASN A 186 4.94 -14.34 -16.48
N VAL A 187 5.79 -14.76 -15.55
CA VAL A 187 6.98 -14.01 -15.16
C VAL A 187 8.22 -14.79 -15.62
N SER A 188 9.14 -14.08 -16.27
CA SER A 188 10.25 -14.71 -16.98
C SER A 188 11.41 -15.14 -16.09
N ASP A 189 11.61 -14.56 -14.90
CA ASP A 189 12.69 -14.92 -13.95
C ASP A 189 12.35 -14.58 -12.49
N GLU A 190 13.06 -15.17 -11.51
CA GLU A 190 12.92 -14.89 -10.07
C GLU A 190 13.46 -13.49 -9.67
N SER A 191 12.76 -12.44 -10.10
CA SER A 191 13.07 -11.05 -9.75
C SER A 191 12.84 -10.73 -8.27
N ALA A 192 13.61 -9.77 -7.74
CA ALA A 192 13.41 -9.22 -6.40
C ALA A 192 11.98 -8.67 -6.22
N ALA A 193 11.38 -8.09 -7.26
CA ALA A 193 10.01 -7.60 -7.23
C ALA A 193 9.00 -8.74 -6.98
N VAL A 194 9.19 -9.88 -7.64
CA VAL A 194 8.35 -11.07 -7.49
C VAL A 194 8.49 -11.65 -6.08
N ARG A 195 9.73 -11.82 -5.61
CA ARG A 195 10.01 -12.33 -4.25
C ARG A 195 9.37 -11.46 -3.18
N LEU A 196 9.47 -10.14 -3.34
CA LEU A 196 8.85 -9.17 -2.46
C LEU A 196 7.32 -9.35 -2.42
N LEU A 197 6.66 -9.37 -3.58
CA LEU A 197 5.19 -9.50 -3.68
C LEU A 197 4.66 -10.80 -3.04
N VAL A 198 5.39 -11.90 -3.21
CA VAL A 198 5.02 -13.19 -2.63
C VAL A 198 5.26 -13.22 -1.13
N ARG A 199 6.37 -12.64 -0.66
CA ARG A 199 6.67 -12.54 0.77
C ARG A 199 5.70 -11.61 1.50
N SER A 200 5.30 -10.50 0.88
CA SER A 200 4.34 -9.55 1.43
C SER A 200 2.89 -10.04 1.36
N LYS A 201 2.66 -11.24 0.82
CA LYS A 201 1.32 -11.86 0.67
C LYS A 201 0.37 -11.05 -0.20
N VAL A 202 0.92 -10.28 -1.13
CA VAL A 202 0.14 -9.54 -2.14
C VAL A 202 -0.07 -10.40 -3.39
N ALA A 203 0.85 -11.32 -3.67
CA ALA A 203 0.78 -12.23 -4.80
C ALA A 203 1.10 -13.67 -4.39
N GLU A 204 0.64 -14.62 -5.20
CA GLU A 204 0.87 -16.05 -5.01
C GLU A 204 1.31 -16.72 -6.31
N PHE A 205 2.23 -17.67 -6.21
CA PHE A 205 2.59 -18.53 -7.33
C PHE A 205 1.53 -19.59 -7.59
N HIS A 206 1.44 -20.03 -8.83
CA HIS A 206 0.64 -21.19 -9.17
C HIS A 206 1.24 -22.45 -8.50
N PRO A 207 0.43 -23.31 -7.85
CA PRO A 207 0.92 -24.47 -7.09
C PRO A 207 1.78 -25.46 -7.87
N ARG A 208 1.63 -25.47 -9.21
CA ARG A 208 2.34 -26.38 -10.12
C ARG A 208 3.30 -25.67 -11.08
N ASP A 209 3.30 -24.35 -11.13
CA ASP A 209 4.08 -23.57 -12.10
C ASP A 209 4.66 -22.31 -11.44
N SER A 210 5.97 -22.33 -11.15
CA SER A 210 6.66 -21.21 -10.50
C SER A 210 6.84 -20.00 -11.43
N LYS A 211 6.52 -20.10 -12.71
CA LYS A 211 6.54 -18.97 -13.65
C LYS A 211 5.22 -18.23 -13.72
N ARG A 212 4.18 -18.72 -13.04
CA ARG A 212 2.86 -18.09 -13.03
C ARG A 212 2.60 -17.44 -11.69
N LEU A 213 2.35 -16.14 -11.72
CA LEU A 213 2.06 -15.32 -10.55
C LEU A 213 0.65 -14.74 -10.67
N ARG A 214 -0.12 -14.75 -9.58
CA ARG A 214 -1.42 -14.08 -9.50
C ARG A 214 -1.47 -13.10 -8.34
N LEU A 215 -2.31 -12.08 -8.45
CA LEU A 215 -2.63 -11.20 -7.34
C LEU A 215 -3.62 -11.90 -6.40
N VAL A 216 -3.47 -11.70 -5.09
CA VAL A 216 -4.51 -12.07 -4.13
C VAL A 216 -5.69 -11.11 -4.31
N ASP A 217 -6.89 -11.67 -4.49
CA ASP A 217 -8.10 -10.88 -4.63
C ASP A 217 -8.58 -10.41 -3.25
N PHE A 218 -8.32 -9.15 -2.93
CA PHE A 218 -8.76 -8.49 -1.71
C PHE A 218 -10.20 -7.95 -1.79
N GLY A 219 -10.79 -7.90 -2.99
CA GLY A 219 -12.14 -7.37 -3.21
C GLY A 219 -13.24 -8.42 -3.10
N ARG A 220 -12.87 -9.70 -3.11
CA ARG A 220 -13.82 -10.79 -2.92
C ARG A 220 -14.23 -10.87 -1.45
N GLU A 221 -15.44 -10.39 -1.16
CA GLU A 221 -16.10 -10.69 0.11
C GLU A 221 -16.25 -12.21 0.24
N ILE A 222 -15.80 -12.74 1.37
CA ILE A 222 -16.12 -14.11 1.76
C ILE A 222 -17.56 -14.01 2.27
N ASP A 223 -18.53 -14.32 1.39
CA ASP A 223 -19.87 -14.69 1.85
C ASP A 223 -19.70 -15.93 2.74
N ASP A 224 -19.82 -15.73 4.05
CA ASP A 224 -20.07 -16.78 5.04
C ASP A 224 -21.60 -16.99 5.17
#